data_AF-A0A1B7T8R2-F1
#
_entry.id   AF-A0A1B7T8R2-F1
#
_cell.length_a   1.000
_cell.length_b   1.000
_cell.length_c   1.000
_cell.angle_alpha   90.00
_cell.angle_beta   90.00
_cell.angle_gamma   90.00
#
_symmetry.space_group_name_H-M   'P 1'
#
loop_
_entity.id
_entity.type
_entity.pdbx_description
1 polymer ?
#
loop_
_entity_poly.entity_id
_entity_poly.type
_entity_poly.pdbx_seq_one_letter_code
_entity_poly.pdbx_strand_id
1 'polypeptide(L)'
;MSENNFIFSLISGGIAGTSTDIVFYPIDTIKTRLQSKEGFFKSGGYKNVYSGISACIIASAPSASLFFVTYDHFKYSLKKDNILGLNDPQIHMLSASLGEIMACSVRVPAEVIKQRTQANFGHTPLLTIRNIIKESKGSFNSLRNNIYKGFGMTIMREIPFTCIQFPLYEFMKQKWRNFDGSDSNLAPWKGALCGSFSGATAAALTTPLDVIKTRLMLSKLSSKVTITEIIKELYLEDKSGKSFFKGIGPRTLWIGIGGAVFLGVYETVSSLLKEKNLRFRI
;
A
#
# COMPACT_ATOMS: atom_id res chain seq x y z
N MET A 1 -9.26 -17.00 19.42
CA MET A 1 -9.82 -17.09 18.05
C MET A 1 -9.62 -18.55 17.63
N SER A 2 -10.67 -19.31 17.31
CA SER A 2 -10.48 -20.71 16.90
C SER A 2 -9.61 -20.77 15.64
N GLU A 3 -8.72 -21.77 15.51
CA GLU A 3 -7.79 -21.89 14.37
C GLU A 3 -8.51 -21.77 13.01
N ASN A 4 -9.72 -22.36 12.91
CA ASN A 4 -10.56 -22.27 11.72
C ASN A 4 -10.95 -20.82 11.35
N ASN A 5 -11.23 -19.97 12.34
CA ASN A 5 -11.60 -18.57 12.08
C ASN A 5 -10.40 -17.75 11.59
N PHE A 6 -9.19 -18.09 12.05
CA PHE A 6 -7.96 -17.46 11.55
C PHE A 6 -7.69 -17.85 10.10
N ILE A 7 -7.75 -19.15 9.79
CA ILE A 7 -7.55 -19.67 8.43
C ILE A 7 -8.59 -19.07 7.45
N PHE A 8 -9.86 -19.00 7.84
CA PHE A 8 -10.90 -18.39 7.00
C PHE A 8 -10.64 -16.90 6.75
N SER A 9 -10.18 -16.16 7.76
CA SER A 9 -9.83 -14.75 7.62
C SER A 9 -8.63 -14.55 6.70
N LEU A 10 -7.63 -15.43 6.80
CA LEU A 10 -6.43 -15.41 5.96
C LEU A 10 -6.77 -15.72 4.49
N ILE A 11 -7.56 -16.76 4.24
CA ILE A 11 -8.00 -17.12 2.87
C ILE A 11 -8.88 -16.01 2.28
N SER A 12 -9.85 -15.51 3.05
CA SER A 12 -10.74 -14.43 2.59
C SER A 12 -9.96 -13.15 2.29
N GLY A 13 -8.99 -12.79 3.15
CA GLY A 13 -8.10 -11.64 2.92
C GLY A 13 -7.19 -11.82 1.72
N GLY A 14 -6.62 -13.01 1.52
CA GLY A 14 -5.79 -13.32 0.36
C GLY A 14 -6.59 -13.23 -0.96
N ILE A 15 -7.78 -13.82 -1.01
CA ILE A 15 -8.64 -13.77 -2.21
C ILE A 15 -9.14 -12.34 -2.47
N ALA A 16 -9.51 -11.61 -1.42
CA ALA A 16 -9.89 -10.20 -1.54
C ALA A 16 -8.75 -9.31 -2.07
N GLY A 17 -7.54 -9.48 -1.53
CA GLY A 17 -6.35 -8.73 -1.96
C GLY A 17 -6.00 -9.03 -3.41
N THR A 18 -5.91 -10.31 -3.77
CA THR A 18 -5.62 -10.73 -5.15
C THR A 18 -6.69 -10.30 -6.14
N SER A 19 -7.98 -10.35 -5.76
CA SER A 19 -9.06 -9.86 -6.61
C SER A 19 -8.95 -8.35 -6.85
N THR A 20 -8.66 -7.58 -5.80
CA THR A 20 -8.42 -6.13 -5.90
C THR A 20 -7.25 -5.85 -6.83
N ASP A 21 -6.13 -6.55 -6.64
CA ASP A 21 -4.97 -6.44 -7.53
C ASP A 21 -5.35 -6.71 -8.98
N ILE A 22 -6.08 -7.80 -9.29
CA ILE A 22 -6.48 -8.17 -10.65
C ILE A 22 -7.36 -7.08 -11.32
N VAL A 23 -8.30 -6.51 -10.58
CA VAL A 23 -9.22 -5.47 -11.08
C VAL A 23 -8.44 -4.21 -11.45
N PHE A 24 -7.49 -3.82 -10.61
CA PHE A 24 -6.79 -2.54 -10.74
C PHE A 24 -5.47 -2.62 -11.51
N TYR A 25 -4.92 -3.82 -11.69
CA TYR A 25 -3.62 -4.03 -12.34
C TYR A 25 -3.48 -3.38 -13.73
N PRO A 26 -4.48 -3.42 -14.63
CA PRO A 26 -4.35 -2.83 -15.96
C PRO A 26 -4.10 -1.32 -15.92
N ILE A 27 -4.77 -0.62 -15.01
CA ILE A 27 -4.66 0.83 -14.87
C ILE A 27 -3.29 1.21 -14.31
N ASP A 28 -2.78 0.44 -13.33
CA ASP A 28 -1.41 0.58 -12.84
C ASP A 28 -0.40 0.44 -13.98
N THR A 29 -0.54 -0.58 -14.82
CA THR A 29 0.38 -0.80 -15.94
C THR A 29 0.33 0.33 -16.95
N ILE A 30 -0.86 0.83 -17.30
CA ILE A 30 -1.02 1.97 -18.21
C ILE A 30 -0.34 3.21 -17.62
N LYS A 31 -0.57 3.49 -16.34
CA LYS A 31 0.08 4.61 -15.63
C LYS A 31 1.60 4.50 -15.65
N THR A 32 2.16 3.33 -15.33
CA THR A 32 3.61 3.08 -15.35
C THR A 32 4.20 3.30 -16.75
N ARG A 33 3.50 2.85 -17.81
CA ARG A 33 3.97 3.01 -19.20
C ARG A 33 3.89 4.45 -19.68
N LEU A 34 2.86 5.20 -19.30
CA LEU A 34 2.77 6.63 -19.58
C LEU A 34 3.89 7.42 -18.89
N GLN A 35 4.35 6.95 -17.73
CA GLN A 35 5.44 7.55 -16.97
C GLN A 35 6.84 7.03 -17.38
N SER A 36 6.92 6.08 -18.33
CA SER A 36 8.18 5.51 -18.81
C SER A 36 8.95 6.50 -19.69
N LYS A 37 10.28 6.54 -19.55
CA LYS A 37 11.16 7.38 -20.37
C LYS A 37 11.21 6.97 -21.85
N GLU A 38 10.94 5.69 -22.13
CA GLU A 38 10.91 5.16 -23.51
C GLU A 38 9.63 5.59 -24.27
N GLY A 39 8.60 6.07 -23.55
CA GLY A 39 7.31 6.47 -24.10
C GLY A 39 6.29 5.32 -24.17
N PHE A 40 5.01 5.67 -24.16
CA PHE A 40 3.89 4.74 -23.98
C PHE A 40 3.88 3.56 -24.96
N PHE A 41 4.02 3.84 -26.27
CA PHE A 41 3.95 2.80 -27.31
C PHE A 41 5.20 1.89 -27.32
N LYS A 42 6.39 2.43 -27.03
CA LYS A 42 7.62 1.63 -26.94
C LYS A 42 7.62 0.73 -25.70
N SER A 43 7.00 1.18 -24.60
CA SER A 43 6.76 0.35 -23.41
C SER A 43 5.58 -0.62 -23.56
N GLY A 44 5.01 -0.79 -24.75
CA GLY A 44 4.02 -1.82 -25.05
C GLY A 44 2.57 -1.34 -25.17
N GLY A 45 2.31 -0.04 -25.00
CA GLY A 45 0.97 0.54 -25.12
C GLY A 45 -0.06 -0.19 -24.26
N TYR A 46 -1.10 -0.74 -24.91
CA TYR A 46 -2.17 -1.51 -24.27
C TYR A 46 -1.95 -3.03 -24.26
N LYS A 47 -0.82 -3.55 -24.75
CA LYS A 47 -0.56 -5.00 -24.84
C LYS A 47 0.04 -5.55 -23.55
N ASN A 48 -0.30 -6.78 -23.15
CA ASN A 48 0.29 -7.46 -21.99
C ASN A 48 0.22 -6.63 -20.69
N VAL A 49 -0.96 -6.10 -20.35
CA VAL A 49 -1.15 -5.21 -19.19
C VAL A 49 -1.01 -5.92 -17.84
N TYR A 50 -1.02 -7.25 -17.80
CA TYR A 50 -0.84 -8.05 -16.58
C TYR A 50 0.62 -8.45 -16.31
N SER A 51 1.57 -7.91 -17.07
CA SER A 51 2.99 -8.17 -16.89
C SER A 51 3.46 -7.74 -15.49
N GLY A 52 3.92 -8.69 -14.67
CA GLY A 52 4.42 -8.41 -13.31
C GLY A 52 3.49 -8.79 -12.16
N ILE A 53 2.23 -9.19 -12.42
CA ILE A 53 1.23 -9.37 -11.36
C ILE A 53 1.60 -10.47 -10.36
N SER A 54 2.29 -11.52 -10.82
CA SER A 54 2.72 -12.64 -9.96
C SER A 54 3.66 -12.20 -8.84
N ALA A 55 4.55 -11.23 -9.09
CA ALA A 55 5.44 -10.70 -8.07
C ALA A 55 4.65 -9.97 -6.97
N CYS A 56 3.60 -9.25 -7.35
CA CYS A 56 2.71 -8.52 -6.42
C CYS A 56 1.91 -9.49 -5.54
N ILE A 57 1.31 -10.51 -6.17
CA ILE A 57 0.52 -11.54 -5.47
C ILE A 57 1.38 -12.29 -4.45
N ILE A 58 2.58 -12.71 -4.84
CA ILE A 58 3.50 -13.46 -3.95
C ILE A 58 3.92 -12.61 -2.74
N ALA A 59 4.14 -11.30 -2.92
CA ALA A 59 4.60 -10.42 -1.86
C ALA A 59 3.48 -9.88 -0.95
N SER A 60 2.22 -9.97 -1.36
CA SER A 60 1.09 -9.39 -0.63
C SER A 60 0.86 -10.05 0.73
N ALA A 61 0.78 -11.38 0.80
CA ALA A 61 0.52 -12.07 2.07
C ALA A 61 1.69 -11.94 3.08
N PRO A 62 2.97 -12.08 2.69
CA PRO A 62 4.08 -11.91 3.62
C PRO A 62 4.24 -10.46 4.10
N SER A 63 4.01 -9.46 3.23
CA SER A 63 4.07 -8.05 3.62
C SER A 63 2.97 -7.68 4.63
N ALA A 64 1.73 -8.12 4.40
CA ALA A 64 0.63 -7.93 5.35
C ALA A 64 0.88 -8.65 6.68
N SER A 65 1.40 -9.89 6.64
CA SER A 65 1.75 -10.64 7.85
C SER A 65 2.80 -9.89 8.68
N LEU A 66 3.87 -9.41 8.05
CA LEU A 66 4.90 -8.63 8.74
C LEU A 66 4.36 -7.34 9.32
N PHE A 67 3.48 -6.64 8.59
CA PHE A 67 2.81 -5.45 9.08
C PHE A 67 2.08 -5.73 10.41
N PHE A 68 1.15 -6.70 10.41
CA PHE A 68 0.28 -6.95 11.55
C PHE A 68 1.03 -7.54 12.75
N VAL A 69 1.96 -8.48 12.51
CA VAL A 69 2.79 -9.06 13.59
C VAL A 69 3.60 -7.96 14.28
N THR A 70 4.24 -7.10 13.51
CA THR A 70 5.03 -5.98 14.04
C THR A 70 4.13 -4.98 14.77
N TYR A 71 3.01 -4.61 14.14
CA TYR A 71 2.02 -3.71 14.73
C TYR A 71 1.51 -4.21 16.09
N ASP A 72 1.08 -5.47 16.19
CA ASP A 72 0.55 -6.04 17.42
C ASP A 72 1.63 -6.19 18.49
N HIS A 73 2.86 -6.56 18.11
CA HIS A 73 3.99 -6.63 19.02
C HIS A 73 4.30 -5.27 19.65
N PHE A 74 4.48 -4.21 18.84
CA PHE A 74 4.80 -2.88 19.35
C PHE A 74 3.63 -2.25 20.12
N LYS A 75 2.39 -2.46 19.67
CA LYS A 75 1.20 -1.99 20.39
C LYS A 75 1.12 -2.61 21.78
N TYR A 76 1.38 -3.91 21.91
CA TYR A 76 1.37 -4.60 23.20
C TYR A 76 2.52 -4.12 24.11
N SER A 77 3.75 -4.10 23.61
CA SER A 77 4.93 -3.68 24.38
C SER A 77 4.82 -2.22 24.86
N LEU A 78 4.42 -1.30 23.98
CA LEU A 78 4.28 0.12 24.31
C LEU A 78 3.16 0.41 25.32
N LYS A 79 2.04 -0.36 25.28
CA LYS A 79 0.96 -0.24 26.27
C LYS A 79 1.34 -0.87 27.60
N LYS A 80 2.02 -2.01 27.59
CA LYS A 80 2.40 -2.75 28.80
C LYS A 80 3.41 -1.98 29.64
N ASP A 81 4.43 -1.46 29.01
CA ASP A 81 5.56 -0.91 29.75
C ASP A 81 5.32 0.57 30.17
N ASN A 82 4.29 1.23 29.62
CA ASN A 82 3.92 2.63 29.84
C ASN A 82 5.11 3.62 29.84
N ILE A 83 6.24 3.24 29.22
CA ILE A 83 7.57 3.86 29.38
C ILE A 83 7.58 5.32 28.92
N LEU A 84 6.76 5.63 27.92
CA LEU A 84 6.79 6.91 27.21
C LEU A 84 5.61 7.84 27.56
N GLY A 85 4.67 7.40 28.41
CA GLY A 85 3.48 8.19 28.76
C GLY A 85 2.65 8.64 27.54
N LEU A 86 2.71 7.88 26.45
CA LEU A 86 2.09 8.25 25.18
C LEU A 86 0.59 8.00 25.20
N ASN A 87 -0.14 8.89 24.54
CA ASN A 87 -1.58 8.71 24.34
C ASN A 87 -1.86 7.53 23.40
N ASP A 88 -3.02 6.89 23.56
CA ASP A 88 -3.44 5.76 22.71
C ASP A 88 -3.26 5.99 21.20
N PRO A 89 -3.66 7.15 20.62
CA PRO A 89 -3.42 7.44 19.20
C PRO A 89 -1.94 7.44 18.80
N GLN A 90 -1.04 7.94 19.67
CA GLN A 90 0.40 8.01 19.41
C GLN A 90 1.01 6.61 19.40
N ILE A 91 0.58 5.73 20.32
CA ILE A 91 1.00 4.32 20.35
C ILE A 91 0.59 3.62 19.06
N HIS A 92 -0.64 3.83 18.59
CA HIS A 92 -1.12 3.28 17.32
C HIS A 92 -0.32 3.81 16.12
N MET A 93 0.00 5.11 16.09
CA MET A 93 0.81 5.70 15.01
C MET A 93 2.23 5.12 14.96
N LEU A 94 2.91 5.01 16.10
CA LEU A 94 4.27 4.47 16.16
C LEU A 94 4.29 2.98 15.78
N SER A 95 3.36 2.20 16.33
CA SER A 95 3.25 0.77 16.02
C SER A 95 2.95 0.53 14.53
N ALA A 96 2.06 1.34 13.95
CA ALA A 96 1.74 1.27 12.53
C ALA A 96 2.94 1.66 11.66
N SER A 97 3.66 2.72 12.02
CA SER A 97 4.84 3.18 11.28
C SER A 97 5.95 2.12 11.25
N LEU A 98 6.21 1.47 12.40
CA LEU A 98 7.18 0.38 12.48
C LEU A 98 6.72 -0.85 11.68
N GLY A 99 5.43 -1.19 11.75
CA GLY A 99 4.84 -2.25 10.92
C GLY A 99 4.99 -1.96 9.42
N GLU A 100 4.78 -0.72 9.02
CA GLU A 100 4.90 -0.28 7.63
C GLU A 100 6.34 -0.38 7.11
N ILE A 101 7.33 -0.02 7.92
CA ILE A 101 8.76 -0.20 7.59
C ILE A 101 9.09 -1.67 7.38
N MET A 102 8.60 -2.55 8.27
CA MET A 102 8.80 -3.99 8.13
C MET A 102 8.10 -4.55 6.90
N ALA A 103 6.87 -4.12 6.60
CA ALA A 103 6.15 -4.52 5.40
C ALA A 103 6.84 -4.05 4.11
N CYS A 104 7.40 -2.84 4.11
CA CYS A 104 8.18 -2.29 3.00
C CYS A 104 9.40 -3.16 2.66
N SER A 105 9.99 -3.87 3.63
CA SER A 105 11.16 -4.71 3.38
C SER A 105 10.88 -5.83 2.37
N VAL A 106 9.65 -6.37 2.38
CA VAL A 106 9.22 -7.41 1.44
C VAL A 106 8.55 -6.83 0.21
N ARG A 107 7.74 -5.78 0.39
CA ARG A 107 6.97 -5.18 -0.69
C ARG A 107 7.84 -4.45 -1.72
N VAL A 108 8.87 -3.71 -1.29
CA VAL A 108 9.70 -2.90 -2.21
C VAL A 108 10.41 -3.72 -3.28
N PRO A 109 11.07 -4.86 -2.96
CA PRO A 109 11.64 -5.73 -4.00
C PRO A 109 10.61 -6.20 -5.04
N ALA A 110 9.40 -6.56 -4.60
CA ALA A 110 8.32 -6.99 -5.48
C ALA A 110 7.81 -5.84 -6.36
N GLU A 111 7.68 -4.64 -5.80
CA GLU A 111 7.33 -3.42 -6.55
C GLU A 111 8.38 -3.08 -7.61
N VAL A 112 9.68 -3.20 -7.30
CA VAL A 112 10.75 -2.96 -8.28
C VAL A 112 10.67 -3.96 -9.44
N ILE A 113 10.40 -5.23 -9.15
CA ILE A 113 10.20 -6.25 -10.20
C ILE A 113 8.96 -5.89 -11.04
N LYS A 114 7.81 -5.65 -10.39
CA LYS A 114 6.56 -5.22 -11.06
C LYS A 114 6.80 -4.04 -11.99
N GLN A 115 7.40 -2.95 -11.48
CA GLN A 115 7.61 -1.72 -12.24
C GLN A 115 8.58 -1.91 -13.42
N ARG A 116 9.72 -2.60 -13.21
CA ARG A 116 10.67 -2.88 -14.29
C ARG A 116 10.09 -3.80 -15.36
N THR A 117 9.25 -4.77 -14.98
CA THR A 117 8.53 -5.63 -15.93
C THR A 117 7.45 -4.85 -16.70
N GLN A 118 6.72 -3.93 -16.06
CA GLN A 118 5.71 -3.09 -16.72
C GLN A 118 6.30 -2.06 -17.69
N ALA A 119 7.47 -1.51 -17.37
CA ALA A 119 8.15 -0.51 -18.19
C ALA A 119 8.84 -1.09 -19.43
N ASN A 120 9.30 -2.35 -19.36
CA ASN A 120 10.00 -3.03 -20.45
C ASN A 120 9.09 -4.07 -21.12
N PHE A 121 8.61 -3.75 -22.32
CA PHE A 121 7.73 -4.63 -23.08
C PHE A 121 8.38 -5.98 -23.39
N GLY A 122 7.64 -7.07 -23.18
CA GLY A 122 8.09 -8.44 -23.49
C GLY A 122 8.89 -9.16 -22.38
N HIS A 123 9.19 -8.49 -21.27
CA HIS A 123 9.87 -9.15 -20.14
C HIS A 123 8.87 -9.91 -19.27
N THR A 124 9.27 -11.11 -18.84
CA THR A 124 8.62 -11.84 -17.74
C THR A 124 9.28 -11.45 -16.41
N PRO A 125 8.58 -11.58 -15.26
CA PRO A 125 9.17 -11.27 -13.95
C PRO A 125 10.49 -12.00 -13.69
N LEU A 126 10.60 -13.26 -14.14
CA LEU A 126 11.82 -14.06 -14.01
C LEU A 126 12.98 -13.52 -14.87
N LEU A 127 12.68 -13.09 -16.10
CA LEU A 127 13.68 -12.43 -16.95
C LEU A 127 14.14 -11.10 -16.35
N THR A 128 13.22 -10.33 -15.75
CA THR A 128 13.55 -9.10 -15.03
C THR A 128 14.46 -9.38 -13.84
N ILE A 129 14.17 -10.39 -13.02
CA ILE A 129 15.05 -10.80 -11.91
C ILE A 129 16.43 -11.22 -12.42
N ARG A 130 16.49 -12.04 -13.48
CA ARG A 130 17.76 -12.46 -14.08
C ARG A 130 18.58 -11.28 -14.59
N ASN A 131 17.93 -10.29 -15.19
CA ASN A 131 18.59 -9.07 -15.66
C ASN A 131 19.12 -8.24 -14.49
N ILE A 132 18.35 -8.07 -13.41
CA ILE A 132 18.80 -7.39 -12.19
C ILE A 132 20.05 -8.07 -11.61
N ILE A 133 20.07 -9.41 -11.55
CA ILE A 133 21.22 -10.17 -11.04
C ILE A 133 22.44 -9.97 -11.95
N LYS A 134 22.26 -10.03 -13.28
CA LYS A 134 23.32 -9.77 -14.26
C LYS A 134 23.87 -8.33 -14.15
N GLU A 135 22.99 -7.34 -14.06
CA GLU A 135 23.36 -5.92 -13.86
C GLU A 135 24.16 -5.70 -12.57
N SER A 136 23.91 -6.52 -11.55
CA SER A 136 24.58 -6.43 -10.25
C SER A 136 26.02 -6.96 -10.26
N LYS A 137 26.47 -7.57 -11.37
CA LYS A 137 27.85 -8.07 -11.60
C LYS A 137 28.40 -8.91 -10.43
N GLY A 138 27.54 -9.71 -9.78
CA GLY A 138 27.93 -10.58 -8.66
C GLY A 138 28.17 -9.88 -7.32
N SER A 139 28.04 -8.56 -7.24
CA SER A 139 28.19 -7.83 -5.97
C SER A 139 26.87 -7.78 -5.20
N PHE A 140 26.88 -8.27 -3.95
CA PHE A 140 25.72 -8.23 -3.05
C PHE A 140 25.23 -6.80 -2.79
N ASN A 141 26.14 -5.84 -2.62
CA ASN A 141 25.78 -4.43 -2.39
C ASN A 141 25.07 -3.81 -3.60
N SER A 142 25.53 -4.13 -4.82
CA SER A 142 24.89 -3.67 -6.05
C SER A 142 23.49 -4.28 -6.21
N LEU A 143 23.35 -5.57 -5.91
CA LEU A 143 22.06 -6.27 -5.93
C LEU A 143 21.07 -5.65 -4.95
N ARG A 144 21.48 -5.45 -3.69
CA ARG A 144 20.66 -4.79 -2.67
C ARG A 144 20.20 -3.42 -3.12
N ASN A 145 21.12 -2.60 -3.64
CA ASN A 145 20.80 -1.26 -4.10
C ASN A 145 19.83 -1.26 -5.30
N ASN A 146 19.91 -2.26 -6.16
CA ASN A 146 19.03 -2.40 -7.32
C ASN A 146 17.60 -2.83 -6.97
N ILE A 147 17.44 -3.73 -6.00
CA ILE A 147 16.12 -4.26 -5.58
C ILE A 147 15.44 -3.41 -4.49
N TYR A 148 16.20 -2.68 -3.68
CA TYR A 148 15.68 -1.72 -2.69
C TYR A 148 15.70 -0.28 -3.20
N LYS A 149 15.86 -0.09 -4.52
CA LYS A 149 15.83 1.23 -5.13
C LYS A 149 14.47 1.87 -4.89
N GLY A 150 14.45 3.00 -4.18
CA GLY A 150 13.21 3.69 -3.82
C GLY A 150 12.67 3.35 -2.43
N PHE A 151 13.32 2.47 -1.65
CA PHE A 151 12.86 2.09 -0.30
C PHE A 151 12.61 3.29 0.62
N GLY A 152 13.59 4.20 0.76
CA GLY A 152 13.43 5.40 1.58
C GLY A 152 12.31 6.32 1.09
N MET A 153 12.10 6.37 -0.22
CA MET A 153 11.01 7.14 -0.81
C MET A 153 9.65 6.48 -0.54
N THR A 154 9.57 5.16 -0.56
CA THR A 154 8.36 4.42 -0.17
C THR A 154 8.02 4.72 1.28
N ILE A 155 8.98 4.60 2.21
CA ILE A 155 8.79 4.94 3.63
C ILE A 155 8.32 6.40 3.81
N MET A 156 8.97 7.35 3.14
CA MET A 156 8.59 8.77 3.21
C MET A 156 7.13 9.02 2.82
N ARG A 157 6.56 8.21 1.91
CA ARG A 157 5.14 8.28 1.51
C ARG A 157 4.24 7.58 2.52
N GLU A 158 4.62 6.39 2.95
CA GLU A 158 3.75 5.52 3.73
C GLU A 158 3.64 5.95 5.19
N ILE A 159 4.69 6.54 5.79
CA ILE A 159 4.63 7.03 7.18
C ILE A 159 3.57 8.14 7.34
N PRO A 160 3.58 9.25 6.58
CA PRO A 160 2.55 10.28 6.71
C PRO A 160 1.14 9.74 6.44
N PHE A 161 1.01 8.80 5.50
CA PHE A 161 -0.27 8.17 5.18
C PHE A 161 -0.79 7.35 6.36
N THR A 162 0.03 6.46 6.92
CA THR A 162 -0.33 5.62 8.08
C THR A 162 -0.58 6.44 9.34
N CYS A 163 0.20 7.51 9.57
CA CYS A 163 0.01 8.46 10.67
C CYS A 163 -1.37 9.12 10.68
N ILE A 164 -2.00 9.30 9.51
CA ILE A 164 -3.34 9.88 9.38
C ILE A 164 -4.41 8.78 9.37
N GLN A 165 -4.16 7.70 8.61
CA GLN A 165 -5.12 6.63 8.40
C GLN A 165 -5.47 5.90 9.70
N PHE A 166 -4.47 5.52 10.50
CA PHE A 166 -4.70 4.67 11.68
C PHE A 166 -5.49 5.37 12.79
N PRO A 167 -5.15 6.61 13.22
CA PRO A 167 -5.95 7.33 14.20
C PRO A 167 -7.40 7.53 13.73
N LEU A 168 -7.58 7.89 12.46
CA LEU A 168 -8.91 8.07 11.88
C LEU A 168 -9.68 6.75 11.84
N TYR A 169 -9.02 5.65 11.45
CA TYR A 169 -9.59 4.31 11.43
C TYR A 169 -10.05 3.86 12.83
N GLU A 170 -9.22 4.03 13.85
CA GLU A 170 -9.59 3.69 15.24
C GLU A 170 -10.73 4.56 15.76
N PHE A 171 -10.69 5.87 15.51
CA PHE A 171 -11.78 6.78 15.86
C PHE A 171 -13.11 6.36 15.24
N MET A 172 -13.11 6.03 13.95
CA MET A 172 -14.31 5.57 13.25
C MET A 172 -14.82 4.24 13.80
N LYS A 173 -13.92 3.29 14.10
CA LYS A 173 -14.31 2.02 14.73
C LYS A 173 -14.92 2.23 16.11
N GLN A 174 -14.34 3.10 16.95
CA GLN A 174 -14.88 3.41 18.27
C GLN A 174 -16.27 4.04 18.18
N LYS A 175 -16.45 5.02 17.28
CA LYS A 175 -17.77 5.63 17.03
C LYS A 175 -18.79 4.60 16.57
N TRP A 176 -18.41 3.65 15.72
CA TRP A 176 -19.30 2.59 15.28
C TRP A 176 -19.67 1.65 16.43
N ARG A 177 -18.71 1.23 17.26
CA ARG A 177 -18.99 0.40 18.45
C ARG A 177 -20.01 1.05 19.38
N ASN A 178 -19.83 2.34 19.64
CA ASN A 178 -20.74 3.11 20.50
C ASN A 178 -22.15 3.22 19.90
N PHE A 179 -22.27 3.30 18.57
CA PHE A 179 -23.56 3.34 17.88
C PHE A 179 -24.27 1.98 17.87
N ASP A 180 -23.52 0.88 17.72
CA ASP A 180 -24.04 -0.49 17.68
C ASP A 180 -24.40 -1.04 19.07
N GLY A 181 -24.11 -0.29 20.15
CA GLY A 181 -24.33 -0.72 21.54
C GLY A 181 -23.61 -2.01 21.93
N SER A 182 -22.61 -2.43 21.14
CA SER A 182 -21.96 -3.73 21.24
C SER A 182 -20.49 -3.59 21.62
N ASP A 183 -20.10 -4.14 22.78
CA ASP A 183 -18.71 -4.25 23.24
C ASP A 183 -17.89 -5.31 22.47
N SER A 184 -18.53 -6.01 21.53
CA SER A 184 -17.92 -7.10 20.76
C SER A 184 -17.05 -6.58 19.60
N ASN A 185 -16.22 -7.48 19.05
CA ASN A 185 -15.39 -7.19 17.89
C ASN A 185 -16.26 -6.71 16.71
N LEU A 186 -15.92 -5.53 16.17
CA LEU A 186 -16.63 -4.93 15.04
C LEU A 186 -16.66 -5.93 13.87
N ALA A 187 -17.81 -6.07 13.21
CA ALA A 187 -17.92 -6.96 12.06
C ALA A 187 -16.85 -6.60 11.01
N PRO A 188 -16.19 -7.59 10.37
CA PRO A 188 -15.09 -7.33 9.45
C PRO A 188 -15.42 -6.30 8.38
N TRP A 189 -16.64 -6.34 7.82
CA TRP A 189 -17.15 -5.39 6.82
C TRP A 189 -17.24 -3.93 7.30
N LYS A 190 -17.59 -3.72 8.58
CA LYS A 190 -17.65 -2.39 9.19
C LYS A 190 -16.23 -1.83 9.35
N GLY A 191 -15.29 -2.64 9.82
CA GLY A 191 -13.88 -2.26 9.92
C GLY A 191 -13.29 -1.95 8.54
N ALA A 192 -13.59 -2.80 7.59
CA ALA A 192 -13.32 -2.62 6.18
C ALA A 192 -13.81 -1.27 5.62
N LEU A 193 -15.07 -0.88 5.87
CA LEU A 193 -15.62 0.43 5.44
C LEU A 193 -14.91 1.59 6.14
N CYS A 194 -14.67 1.48 7.44
CA CYS A 194 -13.88 2.47 8.18
C CYS A 194 -12.47 2.61 7.58
N GLY A 195 -11.85 1.51 7.16
CA GLY A 195 -10.53 1.49 6.54
C GLY A 195 -10.50 2.13 5.15
N SER A 196 -11.53 1.88 4.33
CA SER A 196 -11.69 2.52 3.01
C SER A 196 -11.86 4.05 3.16
N PHE A 197 -12.73 4.50 4.05
CA PHE A 197 -12.97 5.92 4.27
C PHE A 197 -11.77 6.63 4.91
N SER A 198 -11.15 6.01 5.93
CA SER A 198 -9.96 6.56 6.56
C SER A 198 -8.79 6.62 5.59
N GLY A 199 -8.62 5.60 4.74
CA GLY A 199 -7.62 5.55 3.68
C GLY A 199 -7.86 6.62 2.61
N ALA A 200 -9.09 6.80 2.15
CA ALA A 200 -9.46 7.83 1.19
C ALA A 200 -9.19 9.25 1.73
N THR A 201 -9.50 9.48 3.00
CA THR A 201 -9.22 10.77 3.68
C THR A 201 -7.73 10.99 3.88
N ALA A 202 -7.00 9.96 4.32
CA ALA A 202 -5.53 10.02 4.44
C ALA A 202 -4.86 10.26 3.08
N ALA A 203 -5.41 9.67 2.00
CA ALA A 203 -4.95 9.91 0.64
C ALA A 203 -5.16 11.36 0.23
N ALA A 204 -6.31 11.94 0.54
CA ALA A 204 -6.58 13.35 0.26
C ALA A 204 -5.55 14.25 0.96
N LEU A 205 -5.38 14.07 2.26
CA LEU A 205 -4.51 14.90 3.10
C LEU A 205 -3.02 14.75 2.78
N THR A 206 -2.57 13.56 2.36
CA THR A 206 -1.17 13.33 1.97
C THR A 206 -0.86 13.66 0.51
N THR A 207 -1.84 14.14 -0.28
CA THR A 207 -1.63 14.44 -1.71
C THR A 207 -0.52 15.47 -1.95
N PRO A 208 -0.40 16.57 -1.17
CA PRO A 208 0.69 17.53 -1.32
C PRO A 208 2.09 16.91 -1.20
N LEU A 209 2.26 15.99 -0.25
CA LEU A 209 3.54 15.30 -0.04
C LEU A 209 3.88 14.39 -1.22
N ASP A 210 2.88 13.71 -1.79
CA ASP A 210 3.04 12.86 -2.96
C ASP A 210 3.40 13.66 -4.23
N VAL A 211 2.81 14.87 -4.40
CA VAL A 211 3.16 15.75 -5.52
C VAL A 211 4.61 16.24 -5.41
N ILE A 212 5.04 16.71 -4.24
CA ILE A 212 6.41 17.15 -3.99
C ILE A 212 7.40 16.01 -4.25
N LYS A 213 7.11 14.82 -3.71
CA LYS A 213 7.89 13.61 -3.94
C LYS A 213 8.01 13.27 -5.43
N THR A 214 6.91 13.30 -6.15
CA THR A 214 6.88 12.94 -7.58
C THR A 214 7.72 13.93 -8.39
N ARG A 215 7.63 15.23 -8.12
CA ARG A 215 8.51 16.23 -8.77
C ARG A 215 9.97 16.05 -8.43
N LEU A 216 10.29 15.73 -7.17
CA LEU A 216 11.67 15.46 -6.76
C LEU A 216 12.24 14.26 -7.52
N MET A 217 11.46 13.17 -7.65
CA MET A 217 11.86 11.98 -8.41
C MET A 217 12.02 12.23 -9.92
N LEU A 218 11.24 13.15 -10.48
CA LEU A 218 11.28 13.51 -11.90
C LEU A 218 12.36 14.57 -12.21
N SER A 219 12.83 15.31 -11.21
CA SER A 219 13.93 16.27 -11.37
C SER A 219 15.18 15.53 -11.88
N LYS A 220 15.88 16.13 -12.87
CA LYS A 220 17.04 15.48 -13.50
C LYS A 220 18.09 15.18 -12.42
N LEU A 221 18.64 13.95 -12.42
CA LEU A 221 19.67 13.49 -11.47
C LEU A 221 20.91 14.41 -11.35
N SER A 222 21.13 15.30 -12.33
CA SER A 222 22.25 16.25 -12.36
C SER A 222 21.96 17.57 -11.65
N SER A 223 20.70 17.89 -11.37
CA SER A 223 20.31 19.11 -10.65
C SER A 223 20.02 18.71 -9.20
N LYS A 224 20.82 19.20 -8.25
CA LYS A 224 20.54 19.08 -6.81
C LYS A 224 19.34 19.97 -6.47
N VAL A 225 18.13 19.56 -6.87
CA VAL A 225 16.91 20.30 -6.58
C VAL A 225 16.53 20.05 -5.13
N THR A 226 16.35 21.13 -4.37
CA THR A 226 15.96 21.07 -2.97
C THR A 226 14.44 21.06 -2.85
N ILE A 227 13.89 20.42 -1.81
CA ILE A 227 12.44 20.39 -1.54
C ILE A 227 11.86 21.83 -1.48
N THR A 228 12.61 22.77 -0.91
CA THR A 228 12.22 24.18 -0.82
C THR A 228 12.08 24.85 -2.19
N GLU A 229 12.88 24.46 -3.17
CA GLU A 229 12.81 24.97 -4.54
C GLU A 229 11.56 24.42 -5.24
N ILE A 230 11.23 23.14 -5.05
CA ILE A 230 10.00 22.52 -5.57
C ILE A 230 8.76 23.16 -4.96
N ILE A 231 8.77 23.44 -3.66
CA ILE A 231 7.65 24.12 -2.99
C ILE A 231 7.47 25.53 -3.56
N LYS A 232 8.57 26.27 -3.75
CA LYS A 232 8.53 27.60 -4.39
C LYS A 232 8.02 27.52 -5.83
N GLU A 233 8.50 26.56 -6.61
CA GLU A 233 8.05 26.31 -7.98
C GLU A 233 6.56 26.02 -8.05
N LEU A 234 6.06 25.11 -7.21
CA LEU A 234 4.63 24.76 -7.13
C LEU A 234 3.76 25.96 -6.71
N TYR A 235 4.27 26.80 -5.80
CA TYR A 235 3.59 28.01 -5.36
C TYR A 235 3.59 29.10 -6.43
N LEU A 236 4.67 29.21 -7.21
CA LEU A 236 4.78 30.16 -8.32
C LEU A 236 3.93 29.75 -9.53
N GLU A 237 3.79 28.44 -9.79
CA GLU A 237 2.90 27.91 -10.83
C GLU A 237 1.43 28.22 -10.55
N ASP A 238 1.01 28.12 -9.30
CA ASP A 238 -0.35 28.40 -8.88
C ASP A 238 -0.37 28.97 -7.46
N LYS A 239 -0.49 30.29 -7.37
CA LYS A 239 -0.60 31.03 -6.11
C LYS A 239 -1.81 30.59 -5.27
N SER A 240 -2.78 29.90 -5.87
CA SER A 240 -3.97 29.35 -5.19
C SER A 240 -3.68 28.04 -4.44
N GLY A 241 -2.49 27.45 -4.60
CA GLY A 241 -2.10 26.20 -3.96
C GLY A 241 -2.73 24.94 -4.56
N LYS A 242 -3.56 25.03 -5.60
CA LYS A 242 -4.19 23.84 -6.21
C LYS A 242 -3.17 22.95 -6.91
N SER A 243 -2.00 23.49 -7.29
CA SER A 243 -0.89 22.69 -7.83
C SER A 243 -0.44 21.57 -6.88
N PHE A 244 -0.52 21.78 -5.56
CA PHE A 244 -0.19 20.76 -4.55
C PHE A 244 -1.22 19.63 -4.47
N PHE A 245 -2.46 19.88 -4.90
CA PHE A 245 -3.55 18.89 -4.86
C PHE A 245 -3.84 18.29 -6.24
N LYS A 246 -2.98 18.52 -7.24
CA LYS A 246 -3.10 17.90 -8.57
C LYS A 246 -3.08 16.37 -8.42
N GLY A 247 -4.19 15.74 -8.81
CA GLY A 247 -4.36 14.28 -8.72
C GLY A 247 -5.05 13.77 -7.45
N ILE A 248 -5.54 14.64 -6.57
CA ILE A 248 -6.27 14.26 -5.35
C ILE A 248 -7.48 13.37 -5.66
N GLY A 249 -8.32 13.78 -6.62
CA GLY A 249 -9.55 13.06 -6.98
C GLY A 249 -9.27 11.62 -7.40
N PRO A 250 -8.44 11.39 -8.44
CA PRO A 250 -8.05 10.04 -8.84
C PRO A 250 -7.45 9.22 -7.70
N ARG A 251 -6.60 9.80 -6.86
CA ARG A 251 -5.93 9.08 -5.75
C ARG A 251 -6.89 8.67 -4.64
N THR A 252 -7.74 9.60 -4.18
CA THR A 252 -8.74 9.34 -3.14
C THR A 252 -9.78 8.34 -3.62
N LEU A 253 -10.25 8.50 -4.86
CA LEU A 253 -11.21 7.58 -5.47
C LEU A 253 -10.61 6.19 -5.65
N TRP A 254 -9.34 6.10 -6.07
CA TRP A 254 -8.63 4.83 -6.19
C TRP A 254 -8.56 4.06 -4.87
N ILE A 255 -8.10 4.71 -3.80
CA ILE A 255 -7.97 4.07 -2.48
C ILE A 255 -9.35 3.73 -1.91
N GLY A 256 -10.35 4.59 -2.11
CA GLY A 256 -11.73 4.34 -1.69
C GLY A 256 -12.34 3.11 -2.38
N ILE A 257 -12.33 3.08 -3.73
CA ILE A 257 -12.90 1.97 -4.52
C ILE A 257 -12.09 0.69 -4.31
N GLY A 258 -10.76 0.77 -4.27
CA GLY A 258 -9.90 -0.38 -3.95
C GLY A 258 -10.27 -0.99 -2.61
N GLY A 259 -10.51 -0.14 -1.61
CA GLY A 259 -11.12 -0.53 -0.34
C GLY A 259 -12.44 -1.26 -0.56
N ALA A 260 -13.44 -0.62 -1.18
CA ALA A 260 -14.77 -1.20 -1.37
C ALA A 260 -14.77 -2.57 -2.08
N VAL A 261 -13.96 -2.74 -3.14
CA VAL A 261 -13.79 -4.02 -3.86
C VAL A 261 -13.21 -5.09 -2.93
N PHE A 262 -12.17 -4.74 -2.17
CA PHE A 262 -11.59 -5.64 -1.18
C PHE A 262 -12.64 -6.12 -0.17
N LEU A 263 -13.50 -5.24 0.33
CA LEU A 263 -14.52 -5.59 1.33
C LEU A 263 -15.56 -6.54 0.75
N GLY A 264 -16.11 -6.19 -0.42
CA GLY A 264 -17.15 -6.99 -1.07
C GLY A 264 -16.68 -8.42 -1.35
N VAL A 265 -15.43 -8.58 -1.81
CA VAL A 265 -14.83 -9.90 -2.04
C VAL A 265 -14.56 -10.62 -0.72
N TYR A 266 -14.00 -9.93 0.28
CA TYR A 266 -13.72 -10.52 1.59
C TYR A 266 -14.99 -11.09 2.23
N GLU A 267 -16.09 -10.34 2.21
CA GLU A 267 -17.37 -10.76 2.78
C GLU A 267 -17.96 -11.96 2.06
N THR A 268 -17.97 -11.93 0.73
CA THR A 268 -18.47 -13.02 -0.10
C THR A 268 -17.70 -14.32 0.15
N VAL A 269 -16.37 -14.24 0.24
CA VAL A 269 -15.54 -15.42 0.52
C VAL A 269 -15.71 -15.90 1.97
N SER A 270 -15.76 -14.96 2.92
CA SER A 270 -15.91 -15.29 4.34
C SER A 270 -17.26 -15.96 4.63
N SER A 271 -18.34 -15.50 4.00
CA SER A 271 -19.68 -16.09 4.15
C SER A 271 -19.74 -17.50 3.57
N LEU A 272 -19.21 -17.71 2.36
CA LEU A 272 -19.15 -19.02 1.69
C LEU A 272 -18.34 -20.05 2.49
N LEU A 273 -17.19 -19.65 3.05
CA LEU A 273 -16.36 -20.54 3.86
C LEU A 273 -17.04 -20.93 5.18
N LYS A 274 -17.73 -19.99 5.82
CA LYS A 274 -18.50 -20.26 7.05
C LYS A 274 -19.70 -21.15 6.79
N GLU A 275 -20.42 -20.92 5.69
CA GLU A 275 -21.57 -21.75 5.30
C GLU A 275 -21.16 -23.20 5.00
N LYS A 276 -20.05 -23.40 4.26
CA LYS A 276 -19.53 -24.74 4.00
C LYS A 276 -19.11 -25.46 5.28
N ASN A 277 -18.45 -24.78 6.21
CA ASN A 277 -18.04 -25.39 7.48
C ASN A 277 -19.24 -25.81 8.37
N LEU A 278 -20.36 -25.08 8.28
CA LEU A 278 -21.61 -25.46 8.94
C LEU A 278 -22.25 -26.70 8.31
N ARG A 279 -22.18 -26.86 6.97
CA ARG A 279 -22.71 -28.05 6.27
C ARG A 279 -21.91 -29.34 6.52
N PHE A 280 -20.64 -29.26 6.90
CA PHE A 280 -19.81 -30.44 7.23
C PHE A 280 -19.87 -30.85 8.71
N ARG A 281 -20.61 -30.10 9.55
CA ARG A 281 -20.80 -30.37 10.98
C ARG A 281 -22.19 -30.93 11.34
N ILE A 282 -23.04 -31.14 10.34
CA ILE A 282 -24.34 -31.83 10.42
C ILE A 282 -24.14 -33.22 9.82
#